data_AF-A0A2E6DW69-F1
#
_entry.id   AF-A0A2E6DW69-F1
#
_cell.length_a   1.000
_cell.length_b   1.000
_cell.length_c   1.000
_cell.angle_alpha   90.00
_cell.angle_beta   90.00
_cell.angle_gamma   90.00
#
_symmetry.space_group_name_H-M   'P 1'
#
loop_
_entity.id
_entity.type
_entity.pdbx_description
1 polymer ?
#
loop_
_entity_poly.entity_id
_entity_poly.type
_entity_poly.pdbx_seq_one_letter_code
_entity_poly.pdbx_strand_id
1 'polypeptide(L)' 'MIYVLFFFLFIFIMNKAILNAHVNSQNENFKRKINKRILQNRKLDELYGRKPKSPKQEIEKAILDLAKNEKRIN' A
#
# COMPACT_ATOMS: atom_id res chain seq x y z
N MET A 1 -35.49 20.57 15.53
CA MET A 1 -34.13 20.33 16.06
C MET A 1 -33.61 18.92 15.82
N ILE A 2 -34.42 17.85 15.93
CA ILE A 2 -33.97 16.45 15.74
C ILE A 2 -33.25 16.23 14.39
N TYR A 3 -33.78 16.81 13.30
CA TYR A 3 -33.24 16.66 11.94
C TYR A 3 -31.84 17.26 11.76
N VAL A 4 -31.53 18.32 12.51
CA VAL A 4 -30.20 18.96 12.47
C VAL A 4 -29.17 18.04 13.11
N LEU A 5 -29.53 17.39 14.22
CA LEU A 5 -28.69 16.38 14.89
C LEU A 5 -28.42 15.17 14.00
N PHE A 6 -29.43 14.65 13.30
CA PHE A 6 -29.25 13.55 12.32
C PHE A 6 -28.35 13.95 11.15
N PHE A 7 -28.44 15.20 10.67
CA PHE A 7 -27.60 15.70 9.59
C PHE A 7 -26.11 15.74 9.98
N PHE A 8 -25.79 16.22 11.19
CA PHE A 8 -24.42 16.20 11.70
C PHE A 8 -23.91 14.77 11.92
N LEU A 9 -24.75 13.88 12.43
CA LEU A 9 -24.39 12.46 12.61
C LEU A 9 -24.09 11.78 11.27
N PHE A 10 -24.87 12.08 10.23
CA PHE A 10 -24.69 11.57 8.88
C PHE A 10 -23.36 12.02 8.27
N ILE A 11 -23.03 13.32 8.37
CA ILE A 11 -21.74 13.85 7.89
C ILE A 11 -20.56 13.19 8.61
N PHE A 12 -20.68 12.97 9.92
CA PHE A 12 -19.63 12.33 10.71
C PHE A 12 -19.38 10.88 10.26
N ILE A 13 -20.44 10.10 10.04
CA ILE A 13 -20.34 8.70 9.58
C ILE A 13 -19.76 8.64 8.16
N MET A 14 -20.23 9.51 7.26
CA MET A 14 -19.73 9.63 5.88
C MET A 14 -18.23 9.93 5.85
N ASN A 15 -17.76 10.88 6.65
CA ASN A 15 -16.34 11.23 6.73
C ASN A 15 -15.48 10.06 7.23
N LYS A 16 -15.95 9.33 8.25
CA LYS A 16 -15.26 8.14 8.76
C LYS A 16 -15.21 7.02 7.72
N ALA A 17 -16.29 6.81 6.96
CA ALA A 17 -16.35 5.84 5.88
C ALA A 17 -15.40 6.21 4.72
N ILE A 18 -15.35 7.47 4.33
CA ILE A 18 -14.44 7.98 3.29
C ILE A 18 -12.99 7.80 3.73
N LEU A 19 -12.65 8.13 4.98
CA LEU A 19 -11.30 7.96 5.51
C LEU A 19 -10.88 6.48 5.50
N ASN A 20 -11.76 5.57 5.96
CA ASN A 20 -11.50 4.13 5.94
C ASN A 20 -11.36 3.59 4.51
N ALA A 21 -12.21 4.03 3.57
CA ALA A 21 -12.14 3.64 2.18
C ALA A 21 -10.85 4.17 1.52
N HIS A 22 -10.43 5.39 1.85
CA HIS A 22 -9.18 5.97 1.36
C HIS A 22 -7.96 5.22 1.89
N VAL A 23 -7.93 4.90 3.19
CA VAL A 23 -6.86 4.09 3.80
C VAL A 23 -6.82 2.69 3.20
N ASN A 24 -7.97 2.03 3.01
CA ASN A 24 -8.01 0.72 2.36
C ASN A 24 -7.56 0.78 0.90
N SER A 25 -7.99 1.80 0.15
CA SER A 25 -7.59 2.00 -1.24
C SER A 25 -6.09 2.27 -1.36
N GLN A 26 -5.54 3.11 -0.49
CA GLN A 26 -4.09 3.35 -0.42
C GLN A 26 -3.34 2.07 -0.06
N ASN A 27 -3.81 1.31 0.92
CA ASN A 27 -3.19 0.06 1.34
C ASN A 27 -3.25 -1.00 0.23
N GLU A 28 -4.35 -1.08 -0.51
CA GLU A 28 -4.49 -1.98 -1.65
C GLU A 28 -3.55 -1.59 -2.80
N ASN A 29 -3.45 -0.30 -3.11
CA ASN A 29 -2.49 0.21 -4.08
C ASN A 29 -1.04 -0.06 -3.65
N PHE A 30 -0.74 0.07 -2.36
CA PHE A 30 0.57 -0.23 -1.80
C PHE A 30 0.90 -1.73 -1.90
N LYS A 31 -0.05 -2.61 -1.55
CA LYS A 31 0.08 -4.07 -1.75
C LYS A 31 0.31 -4.43 -3.22
N ARG A 32 -0.43 -3.81 -4.16
CA ARG A 32 -0.22 -4.01 -5.61
C ARG A 32 1.17 -3.57 -6.06
N LYS A 33 1.69 -2.45 -5.54
CA LYS A 33 3.05 -1.97 -5.82
C LYS A 33 4.11 -2.94 -5.30
N ILE A 34 3.95 -3.44 -4.07
CA ILE A 34 4.86 -4.43 -3.47
C ILE A 34 4.88 -5.71 -4.31
N ASN A 35 3.73 -6.28 -4.66
CA ASN A 35 3.68 -7.50 -5.47
C ASN A 35 4.34 -7.34 -6.84
N LYS A 36 4.13 -6.19 -7.51
CA LYS A 36 4.82 -5.90 -8.77
C LYS A 36 6.34 -5.84 -8.61
N ARG A 37 6.82 -5.21 -7.53
CA ARG A 37 8.26 -5.13 -7.21
C ARG A 37 8.86 -6.49 -6.87
N ILE A 38 8.16 -7.33 -6.10
CA ILE A 38 8.61 -8.69 -5.79
C ILE A 38 8.75 -9.52 -7.07
N LEU A 39 7.75 -9.46 -7.96
CA LEU A 39 7.80 -10.17 -9.24
C LEU A 39 8.97 -9.70 -10.11
N GLN A 40 9.23 -8.39 -10.18
CA GLN A 40 10.38 -7.84 -10.90
C GLN A 40 11.71 -8.29 -10.27
N ASN A 41 11.82 -8.24 -8.95
CA ASN A 41 13.01 -8.66 -8.23
C ASN A 41 13.30 -10.15 -8.42
N ARG A 42 12.27 -11.00 -8.43
CA ARG A 42 12.41 -12.43 -8.76
C ARG A 42 12.94 -12.67 -10.17
N LYS A 43 12.36 -12.01 -11.17
CA LYS A 43 12.83 -12.10 -12.56
C LYS A 43 14.29 -11.68 -12.70
N LEU A 44 14.70 -10.63 -11.98
CA LEU A 44 16.10 -10.20 -11.95
C LEU A 44 16.99 -11.24 -11.26
N ASP A 45 16.58 -11.74 -10.10
CA ASP A 45 17.36 -12.75 -9.36
C ASP A 45 17.52 -14.04 -10.21
N GLU A 46 16.51 -14.44 -10.99
CA GLU A 46 16.59 -15.52 -11.99
C GLU A 46 17.59 -15.21 -13.11
N LEU A 47 17.53 -14.02 -13.72
CA LEU A 47 18.45 -13.60 -14.79
C LEU A 47 19.93 -13.58 -14.33
N TYR A 48 20.18 -13.21 -13.07
CA TYR A 48 21.53 -13.16 -12.49
C TYR A 48 21.94 -14.46 -11.77
N GLY A 49 21.14 -15.53 -11.86
CA GLY A 49 21.46 -16.83 -11.24
C GLY A 49 21.55 -16.80 -9.72
N ARG A 50 20.87 -15.85 -9.05
CA ARG A 50 20.88 -15.71 -7.60
C ARG A 50 19.90 -16.67 -6.94
N LYS A 51 20.28 -17.18 -5.76
CA LYS A 51 19.40 -18.06 -4.97
C LYS A 51 18.10 -17.34 -4.59
N PRO A 52 16.94 -18.02 -4.68
CA PRO A 52 15.67 -17.45 -4.27
C PRO A 52 15.69 -17.11 -2.78
N LYS A 53 15.19 -15.92 -2.43
CA LYS A 53 15.11 -15.44 -1.05
C LYS A 53 13.85 -15.96 -0.37
N SER A 54 13.85 -15.94 0.96
CA SER A 54 12.64 -16.21 1.75
C SER A 54 11.55 -15.17 1.42
N PRO A 55 10.25 -15.54 1.39
CA PRO A 55 9.15 -14.60 1.13
C PRO A 55 9.19 -13.35 2.02
N LYS A 56 9.61 -13.50 3.30
CA LYS A 56 9.76 -12.39 4.23
C LYS A 56 10.83 -11.39 3.76
N GLN A 57 11.96 -11.91 3.27
CA GLN A 57 13.07 -11.09 2.75
C GLN A 57 12.73 -10.44 1.41
N GLU A 58 11.92 -11.09 0.57
CA GLU A 58 11.43 -10.51 -0.68
C GLU A 58 10.53 -9.30 -0.41
N ILE A 59 9.60 -9.42 0.56
CA ILE A 59 8.71 -8.35 0.98
C ILE A 59 9.51 -7.19 1.59
N GLU A 60 10.44 -7.49 2.51
CA GLU A 60 11.26 -6.47 3.18
C GLU A 60 12.11 -5.68 2.18
N LYS A 61 12.76 -6.37 1.22
CA LYS A 61 13.50 -5.74 0.12
C LYS A 61 12.58 -4.86 -0.74
N ALA A 62 11.38 -5.35 -1.10
CA ALA A 62 10.44 -4.59 -1.92
C ALA A 62 9.93 -3.32 -1.21
N ILE A 63 9.67 -3.38 0.10
CA ILE A 63 9.29 -2.22 0.92
C ILE A 63 10.45 -1.21 0.97
N LEU A 64 11.67 -1.66 1.23
CA LEU A 64 12.87 -0.83 1.25
C LEU A 64 13.13 -0.14 -0.10
N ASP A 65 12.94 -0.87 -1.21
CA ASP A 65 13.08 -0.34 -2.56
C ASP A 65 12.01 0.71 -2.86
N LEU A 66 10.76 0.50 -2.43
CA LEU A 66 9.68 1.48 -2.60
C LEU A 66 9.96 2.76 -1.78
N ALA A 67 10.34 2.62 -0.52
CA ALA A 67 10.68 3.75 0.35
C ALA A 67 11.89 4.55 -0.18
N LYS A 68 12.92 3.86 -0.71
CA LYS A 68 14.06 4.53 -1.36
C LYS A 68 13.67 5.28 -2.64
N ASN A 69 12.71 4.78 -3.41
CA ASN A 69 12.26 5.47 -4.63
C ASN A 69 11.44 6.72 -4.29
N GLU A 70 10.56 6.68 -3.29
CA GLU A 70 9.85 7.89 -2.85
C GLU A 70 10.83 8.97 -2.35
N LYS A 71 11.88 8.58 -1.62
CA LYS A 71 12.88 9.51 -1.11
C LYS A 71 13.84 10.09 -2.17
N ARG A 72 13.89 9.51 -3.37
CA ARG A 72 14.68 10.04 -4.51
C ARG A 72 13.89 11.02 -5.38
N ILE A 73 12.57 11.03 -5.25
CA ILE A 73 11.66 11.85 -6.08
C ILE A 73 11.32 13.18 -5.37
N ASN A 74 11.54 13.27 -4.06
CA ASN A 74 11.61 14.53 -3.30
C ASN A 74 13.06 14.98 -3.12
#